data_AF-A0A2U0S0I3-F1
#
_entry.id   AF-A0A2U0S0I3-F1
#
_cell.length_a   1.000
_cell.length_b   1.000
_cell.length_c   1.000
_cell.angle_alpha   90.00
_cell.angle_beta   90.00
_cell.angle_gamma   90.00
#
_symmetry.space_group_name_H-M   'P 1'
#
loop_
_entity.id
_entity.type
_entity.pdbx_description
1 polymer ?
#
loop_
_entity_poly.entity_id
_entity_poly.type
_entity_poly.pdbx_seq_one_letter_code
_entity_poly.pdbx_strand_id
1 'polypeptide(L)'
;MSKGKHRNIDAAINLTRDLNNRTKFLIMPMRGHYNVTGANIVTTWQTGYPFGVDLSNGYPRYNPGETTANDILQRQEADAMLVIASDPVAHFPKASSKNIAKIPLISIDPEVTPTTLMADVIIPPAFVGIEAEGTAYRMDHVPLPLKKVVEPPEGFISDKEILSRILEKVREIKQKGDNQ
;
A
#
# COMPACT_ATOMS: atom_id res chain seq x y z
N MET A 1 9.35 -15.14 5.03
CA MET A 1 10.42 -14.17 4.70
C MET A 1 11.77 -14.79 5.00
N SER A 2 12.81 -14.58 4.17
CA SER A 2 14.15 -15.13 4.45
C SER A 2 14.86 -14.35 5.56
N LYS A 3 15.59 -15.04 6.44
CA LYS A 3 16.18 -14.47 7.68
C LYS A 3 17.20 -13.34 7.48
N GLY A 4 17.71 -13.13 6.27
CA GLY A 4 18.84 -12.22 6.00
C GLY A 4 18.56 -11.05 5.07
N LYS A 5 17.32 -10.82 4.61
CA LYS A 5 17.06 -9.89 3.48
C LYS A 5 17.60 -8.47 3.72
N HIS A 6 17.38 -7.88 4.90
CA HIS A 6 17.90 -6.54 5.21
C HIS A 6 19.43 -6.52 5.30
N ARG A 7 20.04 -7.58 5.86
CA ARG A 7 21.51 -7.72 5.95
C ARG A 7 22.16 -7.89 4.58
N ASN A 8 21.49 -8.60 3.66
CA ASN A 8 21.98 -8.75 2.29
C ASN A 8 22.00 -7.40 1.55
N ILE A 9 20.96 -6.59 1.73
CA ILE A 9 20.89 -5.24 1.13
C ILE A 9 21.96 -4.33 1.76
N ASP A 10 22.12 -4.38 3.08
CA ASP A 10 23.17 -3.64 3.81
C ASP A 10 24.57 -4.02 3.30
N ALA A 11 24.87 -5.30 3.15
CA ALA A 11 26.13 -5.77 2.58
C ALA A 11 26.36 -5.26 1.14
N ALA A 12 25.32 -5.27 0.29
CA ALA A 12 25.43 -4.76 -1.08
C ALA A 12 25.64 -3.24 -1.15
N ILE A 13 25.02 -2.48 -0.24
CA ILE A 13 25.24 -1.03 -0.10
C ILE A 13 26.67 -0.76 0.37
N ASN A 14 27.15 -1.49 1.38
CA ASN A 14 28.53 -1.36 1.87
C ASN A 14 29.56 -1.70 0.79
N LEU A 15 29.33 -2.77 0.02
CA LEU A 15 30.18 -3.10 -1.13
C LEU A 15 30.22 -1.95 -2.15
N THR A 16 29.05 -1.39 -2.49
CA THR A 16 28.96 -0.26 -3.42
C THR A 16 29.73 0.95 -2.91
N ARG A 17 29.65 1.24 -1.59
CA ARG A 17 30.43 2.30 -0.95
C ARG A 17 31.93 2.04 -1.08
N ASP A 18 32.39 0.83 -0.79
CA ASP A 18 33.82 0.50 -0.80
C ASP A 18 34.41 0.52 -2.22
N LEU A 19 33.63 0.11 -3.23
CA LEU A 19 34.02 0.20 -4.64
C LEU A 19 34.19 1.65 -5.12
N ASN A 20 33.44 2.61 -4.55
CA ASN A 20 33.58 4.03 -4.87
C ASN A 20 34.92 4.64 -4.45
N ASN A 21 35.72 3.97 -3.61
CA ASN A 21 37.11 4.36 -3.33
C ASN A 21 38.05 4.11 -4.52
N ARG A 22 37.61 3.34 -5.53
CA ARG A 22 38.41 2.98 -6.72
C ARG A 22 37.86 3.59 -7.99
N THR A 23 36.55 3.47 -8.22
CA THR A 23 35.86 4.04 -9.38
C THR A 23 34.36 4.17 -9.10
N LYS A 24 33.62 4.88 -9.96
CA LYS A 24 32.21 5.15 -9.75
C LYS A 24 31.36 3.88 -9.81
N PHE A 25 30.69 3.56 -8.71
CA PHE A 25 29.67 2.50 -8.63
C PHE A 25 28.36 3.07 -8.07
N LEU A 26 27.25 2.50 -8.53
CA LEU A 26 25.89 2.84 -8.09
C LEU A 26 25.11 1.55 -7.87
N ILE A 27 24.14 1.60 -6.96
CA ILE A 27 23.17 0.54 -6.71
C ILE A 27 21.77 1.13 -6.79
N MET A 28 20.85 0.42 -7.45
CA MET A 28 19.46 0.83 -7.57
C MET A 28 18.54 -0.33 -7.21
N PRO A 29 17.56 -0.15 -6.30
CA PRO A 29 16.59 -1.18 -6.03
C PRO A 29 15.64 -1.33 -7.23
N MET A 30 15.52 -2.56 -7.74
CA MET A 30 14.51 -2.89 -8.76
C MET A 30 13.13 -2.98 -8.09
N ARG A 31 12.45 -1.83 -8.00
CA ARG A 31 11.12 -1.70 -7.40
C ARG A 31 10.08 -2.42 -8.26
N GLY A 32 9.05 -2.99 -7.61
CA GLY A 32 8.03 -3.81 -8.28
C GLY A 32 6.99 -2.99 -9.05
N HIS A 33 5.85 -2.70 -8.41
CA HIS A 33 4.75 -1.97 -9.04
C HIS A 33 5.15 -0.54 -9.44
N TYR A 34 4.49 -0.04 -10.48
CA TYR A 34 4.78 1.26 -11.11
C TYR A 34 4.81 2.44 -10.13
N ASN A 35 4.05 2.39 -9.03
CA ASN A 35 3.99 3.47 -8.03
C ASN A 35 4.27 3.02 -6.59
N VAL A 36 4.94 1.88 -6.37
CA VAL A 36 5.35 1.47 -5.00
C VAL A 36 6.30 2.49 -4.38
N THR A 37 7.10 3.18 -5.21
CA THR A 37 7.96 4.28 -4.77
C THR A 37 7.12 5.48 -4.32
N GLY A 38 6.06 5.83 -5.04
CA GLY A 38 5.21 6.97 -4.71
C GLY A 38 4.43 6.74 -3.41
N ALA A 39 3.91 5.53 -3.20
CA ALA A 39 3.29 5.17 -1.93
C ALA A 39 4.24 5.43 -0.75
N ASN A 40 5.50 4.96 -0.83
CA ASN A 40 6.46 5.21 0.25
C ASN A 40 6.85 6.68 0.38
N ILE A 41 7.02 7.42 -0.72
CA ILE A 41 7.33 8.86 -0.68
C ILE A 41 6.21 9.64 0.03
N VAL A 42 4.97 9.42 -0.38
CA VAL A 42 3.79 10.12 0.16
C VAL A 42 3.64 9.81 1.65
N THR A 43 3.69 8.52 2.04
CA THR A 43 3.60 8.14 3.46
C THR A 43 4.76 8.76 4.26
N THR A 44 5.97 8.80 3.71
CA THR A 44 7.14 9.40 4.39
C THR A 44 6.96 10.90 4.61
N TRP A 45 6.53 11.67 3.61
CA TRP A 45 6.37 13.12 3.82
C TRP A 45 5.18 13.44 4.75
N GLN A 46 4.14 12.58 4.81
CA GLN A 46 2.96 12.83 5.64
C GLN A 46 3.17 12.42 7.09
N THR A 47 3.91 11.32 7.32
CA THR A 47 3.99 10.67 8.63
C THR A 47 5.40 10.60 9.21
N GLY A 48 6.42 10.88 8.41
CA GLY A 48 7.83 10.65 8.74
C GLY A 48 8.35 9.24 8.42
N TYR A 49 7.48 8.29 8.03
CA TYR A 49 7.84 6.88 7.85
C TYR A 49 7.32 6.28 6.52
N PRO A 50 8.01 5.30 5.93
CA PRO A 50 7.73 4.88 4.55
C PRO A 50 6.60 3.87 4.38
N PHE A 51 6.30 3.01 5.36
CA PHE A 51 5.25 1.98 5.30
C PHE A 51 4.96 1.46 6.71
N GLY A 52 3.94 0.61 6.89
CA GLY A 52 3.67 -0.03 8.19
C GLY A 52 3.52 0.97 9.34
N VAL A 53 2.87 2.10 9.05
CA VAL A 53 2.69 3.20 10.00
C VAL A 53 1.43 2.95 10.80
N ASP A 54 1.56 2.86 12.12
CA ASP A 54 0.44 2.77 13.04
C ASP A 54 0.03 4.18 13.52
N LEU A 55 -1.27 4.46 13.46
CA LEU A 55 -1.90 5.73 13.86
C LEU A 55 -2.87 5.54 15.04
N SER A 56 -2.92 4.36 15.66
CA SER A 56 -3.83 4.01 16.76
C SER A 56 -3.78 4.99 17.94
N ASN A 57 -2.60 5.49 18.29
CA ASN A 57 -2.37 6.41 19.41
C ASN A 57 -2.55 7.90 19.04
N GLY A 58 -3.04 8.21 17.83
CA GLY A 58 -3.21 9.59 17.36
C GLY A 58 -1.92 10.27 16.86
N TYR A 59 -0.80 9.55 16.84
CA TYR A 59 0.48 9.98 16.25
C TYR A 59 1.16 8.80 15.54
N PRO A 60 2.02 9.04 14.53
CA PRO A 60 2.62 7.97 13.75
C PRO A 60 3.68 7.18 14.52
N ARG A 61 3.55 5.85 14.52
CA ARG A 61 4.54 4.88 15.03
C ARG A 61 4.97 3.94 13.90
N TYR A 62 6.24 3.56 13.89
CA TYR A 62 6.83 2.74 12.82
C TYR A 62 7.74 1.65 13.38
N ASN A 63 7.23 0.43 13.42
CA ASN A 63 7.96 -0.75 13.90
C ASN A 63 7.75 -1.94 12.93
N PRO A 64 8.47 -2.02 11.80
CA PRO A 64 8.42 -3.19 10.94
C PRO A 64 8.75 -4.48 11.70
N GLY A 65 7.90 -5.52 11.58
CA GLY A 65 7.91 -6.71 12.44
C GLY A 65 6.76 -6.70 13.47
N GLU A 66 6.28 -5.52 13.85
CA GLU A 66 5.11 -5.31 14.68
C GLU A 66 3.96 -4.78 13.83
N THR A 67 4.14 -3.64 13.16
CA THR A 67 3.06 -2.88 12.53
C THR A 67 2.87 -3.16 11.03
N THR A 68 3.47 -4.22 10.47
CA THR A 68 3.27 -4.57 9.05
C THR A 68 2.08 -5.49 8.87
N ALA A 69 1.43 -5.41 7.69
CA ALA A 69 0.22 -6.18 7.39
C ALA A 69 0.37 -7.69 7.66
N ASN A 70 1.49 -8.29 7.26
CA ASN A 70 1.71 -9.72 7.50
C ASN A 70 1.86 -10.06 8.98
N ASP A 71 2.53 -9.20 9.74
CA ASP A 71 2.77 -9.40 11.17
C ASP A 71 1.45 -9.31 11.95
N ILE A 72 0.65 -8.26 11.70
CA ILE A 72 -0.67 -8.03 12.30
C ILE A 72 -1.62 -9.18 11.94
N LEU A 73 -1.69 -9.57 10.67
CA LEU A 73 -2.56 -10.66 10.21
C LEU A 73 -2.17 -12.00 10.84
N GLN A 74 -0.88 -12.33 10.91
CA GLN A 74 -0.43 -13.61 11.48
C GLN A 74 -0.69 -13.69 12.99
N ARG A 75 -0.62 -12.56 13.70
CA ARG A 75 -1.00 -12.48 15.12
C ARG A 75 -2.50 -12.36 15.37
N GLN A 76 -3.32 -12.23 14.32
CA GLN A 76 -4.79 -12.07 14.40
C GLN A 76 -5.19 -10.83 15.22
N GLU A 77 -4.43 -9.74 15.07
CA GLU A 77 -4.68 -8.46 15.75
C GLU A 77 -5.60 -7.54 14.95
N ALA A 78 -5.71 -7.73 13.63
CA ALA A 78 -6.65 -6.99 12.79
C ALA A 78 -8.07 -7.55 12.96
N ASP A 79 -9.04 -6.65 13.08
CA ASP A 79 -10.48 -6.93 13.15
C ASP A 79 -11.21 -6.64 11.84
N ALA A 80 -10.62 -5.85 10.94
CA ALA A 80 -11.08 -5.59 9.57
C ALA A 80 -9.90 -5.26 8.64
N MET A 81 -10.10 -5.39 7.32
CA MET A 81 -9.07 -5.10 6.33
C MET A 81 -9.64 -4.32 5.13
N LEU A 82 -8.98 -3.20 4.79
CA LEU A 82 -9.21 -2.44 3.56
C LEU A 82 -8.02 -2.67 2.61
N VAL A 83 -8.29 -3.21 1.43
CA VAL A 83 -7.32 -3.43 0.37
C VAL A 83 -7.58 -2.46 -0.77
N ILE A 84 -6.51 -1.85 -1.29
CA ILE A 84 -6.58 -0.87 -2.38
C ILE A 84 -5.53 -1.25 -3.41
N ALA A 85 -5.96 -1.51 -4.66
CA ALA A 85 -5.10 -1.81 -5.81
C ALA A 85 -4.01 -2.87 -5.50
N SER A 86 -4.39 -3.96 -4.84
CA SER A 86 -3.46 -5.02 -4.44
C SER A 86 -4.19 -6.34 -4.24
N ASP A 87 -3.46 -7.45 -4.40
CA ASP A 87 -4.02 -8.81 -4.25
C ASP A 87 -3.30 -9.61 -3.14
N PRO A 88 -3.49 -9.25 -1.86
CA PRO A 88 -2.85 -9.94 -0.74
C PRO A 88 -3.26 -11.41 -0.62
N VAL A 89 -4.47 -11.80 -0.99
CA VAL A 89 -4.90 -13.21 -0.89
C VAL A 89 -4.04 -14.11 -1.79
N ALA A 90 -3.71 -13.67 -3.01
CA ALA A 90 -2.83 -14.41 -3.92
C ALA A 90 -1.34 -14.35 -3.54
N HIS A 91 -0.88 -13.22 -2.98
CA HIS A 91 0.55 -12.94 -2.83
C HIS A 91 1.09 -13.06 -1.40
N PHE A 92 0.23 -13.12 -0.38
CA PHE A 92 0.67 -13.30 0.99
C PHE A 92 0.92 -14.77 1.34
N PRO A 93 1.71 -15.06 2.39
CA PRO A 93 1.86 -16.40 2.92
C PRO A 93 0.50 -16.98 3.33
N LYS A 94 0.33 -18.29 3.14
CA LYS A 94 -0.89 -19.03 3.48
C LYS A 94 -1.44 -18.74 4.88
N ALA A 95 -0.57 -18.52 5.87
CA ALA A 95 -0.98 -18.18 7.23
C ALA A 95 -1.73 -16.84 7.29
N SER A 96 -1.23 -15.82 6.60
CA SER A 96 -1.87 -14.51 6.52
C SER A 96 -3.18 -14.59 5.74
N SER A 97 -3.20 -15.23 4.56
CA SER A 97 -4.42 -15.34 3.74
C SER A 97 -5.55 -16.09 4.46
N LYS A 98 -5.23 -17.09 5.31
CA LYS A 98 -6.23 -17.76 6.17
C LYS A 98 -6.86 -16.83 7.19
N ASN A 99 -6.12 -15.85 7.70
CA ASN A 99 -6.63 -14.91 8.70
C ASN A 99 -7.40 -13.76 8.04
N ILE A 100 -7.06 -13.37 6.81
CA ILE A 100 -7.88 -12.46 5.99
C ILE A 100 -9.31 -13.01 5.85
N ALA A 101 -9.47 -14.31 5.59
CA ALA A 101 -10.78 -14.95 5.43
C ALA A 101 -11.67 -14.97 6.69
N LYS A 102 -11.17 -14.50 7.85
CA LYS A 102 -11.90 -14.49 9.13
C LYS A 102 -12.42 -13.11 9.52
N ILE A 103 -12.01 -12.06 8.82
CA ILE A 103 -12.30 -10.67 9.17
C ILE A 103 -13.03 -9.99 7.99
N PRO A 104 -13.85 -8.95 8.25
CA PRO A 104 -14.46 -8.17 7.19
C PRO A 104 -13.41 -7.59 6.24
N LEU A 105 -13.59 -7.85 4.95
CA LEU A 105 -12.67 -7.48 3.89
C LEU A 105 -13.36 -6.55 2.88
N ILE A 106 -12.81 -5.35 2.73
CA ILE A 106 -13.21 -4.38 1.70
C ILE A 106 -12.09 -4.32 0.65
N SER A 107 -12.43 -4.47 -0.63
CA SER A 107 -11.48 -4.39 -1.73
C SER A 107 -11.85 -3.27 -2.69
N ILE A 108 -10.94 -2.31 -2.89
CA ILE A 108 -10.99 -1.30 -3.94
C ILE A 108 -10.08 -1.77 -5.06
N ASP A 109 -10.65 -2.45 -6.05
CA ASP A 109 -9.92 -3.07 -7.15
C ASP A 109 -10.81 -3.15 -8.40
N PRO A 110 -10.31 -2.78 -9.60
CA PRO A 110 -11.10 -2.84 -10.82
C PRO A 110 -11.17 -4.25 -11.42
N GLU A 111 -10.28 -5.16 -11.02
CA GLU A 111 -10.19 -6.51 -11.58
C GLU A 111 -10.75 -7.57 -10.62
N VAL A 112 -11.16 -8.71 -11.19
CA VAL A 112 -11.53 -9.88 -10.39
C VAL A 112 -10.26 -10.63 -9.99
N THR A 113 -9.88 -10.54 -8.72
CA THR A 113 -8.71 -11.18 -8.12
C THR A 113 -9.12 -12.17 -7.02
N PRO A 114 -8.23 -13.09 -6.59
CA PRO A 114 -8.44 -13.87 -5.37
C PRO A 114 -8.84 -13.03 -4.15
N THR A 115 -8.34 -11.80 -4.03
CA THR A 115 -8.76 -10.88 -2.96
C THR A 115 -10.18 -10.40 -3.15
N THR A 116 -10.60 -9.97 -4.34
CA THR A 116 -11.98 -9.53 -4.55
C THR A 116 -12.98 -10.68 -4.41
N LEU A 117 -12.62 -11.89 -4.82
CA LEU A 117 -13.45 -13.10 -4.63
C LEU A 117 -13.69 -13.45 -3.16
N MET A 118 -12.79 -13.00 -2.27
CA MET A 118 -12.90 -13.19 -0.81
C MET A 118 -13.53 -11.98 -0.11
N ALA A 119 -13.66 -10.84 -0.78
CA ALA A 119 -14.10 -9.60 -0.16
C ALA A 119 -15.61 -9.57 0.11
N ASP A 120 -16.02 -9.00 1.25
CA ASP A 120 -17.43 -8.75 1.58
C ASP A 120 -17.98 -7.55 0.79
N VAL A 121 -17.12 -6.58 0.48
CA VAL A 121 -17.46 -5.39 -0.30
C VAL A 121 -16.39 -5.16 -1.35
N ILE A 122 -16.83 -5.05 -2.61
CA ILE A 122 -15.96 -4.71 -3.74
C ILE A 122 -16.39 -3.35 -4.27
N ILE A 123 -15.45 -2.41 -4.39
CA ILE A 123 -15.68 -1.08 -4.96
C ILE A 123 -14.75 -0.91 -6.15
N PRO A 124 -15.23 -1.03 -7.40
CA PRO A 124 -14.36 -0.91 -8.56
C PRO A 124 -14.02 0.56 -8.86
N PRO A 125 -12.74 0.96 -8.85
CA PRO A 125 -12.30 2.29 -9.24
C PRO A 125 -12.06 2.40 -10.75
N ALA A 126 -11.90 3.63 -11.25
CA ALA A 126 -11.34 3.89 -12.56
C ALA A 126 -9.82 3.60 -12.61
N PHE A 127 -9.31 3.05 -13.72
CA PHE A 127 -7.89 2.73 -13.89
C PHE A 127 -6.99 3.98 -13.96
N VAL A 128 -6.05 4.10 -13.02
CA VAL A 128 -5.07 5.21 -13.04
C VAL A 128 -4.07 5.03 -14.19
N GLY A 129 -3.92 6.07 -15.02
CA GLY A 129 -3.09 6.07 -16.23
C GLY A 129 -3.80 5.55 -17.49
N ILE A 130 -5.09 5.20 -17.39
CA ILE A 130 -5.94 4.83 -18.53
C ILE A 130 -7.21 5.68 -18.50
N GLU A 131 -7.96 5.62 -17.40
CA GLU A 131 -9.26 6.29 -17.20
C GLU A 131 -9.19 7.46 -16.22
N ALA A 132 -8.18 7.46 -15.34
CA ALA A 132 -7.91 8.53 -14.39
C ALA A 132 -6.48 9.07 -14.54
N GLU A 133 -6.30 10.36 -14.30
CA GLU A 133 -4.97 10.97 -14.19
C GLU A 133 -4.34 10.74 -12.82
N GLY A 134 -3.03 10.99 -12.69
CA GLY A 134 -2.34 10.85 -11.41
C GLY A 134 -0.85 11.13 -11.49
N THR A 135 -0.14 10.83 -10.42
CA THR A 135 1.33 10.90 -10.40
C THR A 135 1.88 9.57 -9.92
N ALA A 136 2.80 8.99 -10.72
CA ALA A 136 3.58 7.84 -10.32
C ALA A 136 5.05 8.20 -10.15
N TYR A 137 5.73 7.51 -9.24
CA TYR A 137 7.18 7.65 -9.08
C TYR A 137 7.87 6.41 -9.60
N ARG A 138 8.78 6.63 -10.56
CA ARG A 138 9.66 5.57 -11.06
C ARG A 138 10.61 5.10 -9.95
N MET A 139 11.27 3.96 -10.16
CA MET A 139 12.20 3.36 -9.19
C MET A 139 13.36 4.27 -8.76
N ASP A 140 13.70 5.28 -9.55
CA ASP A 140 14.72 6.30 -9.28
C ASP A 140 14.14 7.60 -8.71
N HIS A 141 12.92 7.56 -8.17
CA HIS A 141 12.21 8.69 -7.55
C HIS A 141 11.82 9.83 -8.51
N VAL A 142 11.91 9.63 -9.83
CA VAL A 142 11.41 10.62 -10.79
C VAL A 142 9.88 10.60 -10.81
N PRO A 143 9.20 11.74 -10.53
CA PRO A 143 7.75 11.84 -10.64
C PRO A 143 7.35 11.93 -12.11
N LEU A 144 6.39 11.09 -12.52
CA LEU A 144 5.83 11.02 -13.85
C LEU A 144 4.32 11.26 -13.79
N PRO A 145 3.79 12.29 -14.46
CA PRO A 145 2.36 12.49 -14.56
C PRO A 145 1.75 11.40 -15.45
N LEU A 146 0.74 10.73 -14.93
CA LEU A 146 -0.06 9.75 -15.65
C LEU A 146 -1.20 10.46 -16.35
N LYS A 147 -1.46 10.07 -17.61
CA LYS A 147 -2.48 10.69 -18.44
C LYS A 147 -3.72 9.84 -18.46
N LYS A 148 -4.88 10.51 -18.46
CA LYS A 148 -6.14 9.90 -18.88
C LYS A 148 -6.13 9.75 -20.40
N VAL A 149 -6.42 8.55 -20.89
CA VAL A 149 -6.44 8.19 -22.30
C VAL A 149 -7.87 8.00 -22.79
N VAL A 150 -8.74 7.45 -21.94
CA VAL A 150 -10.16 7.21 -22.22
C VAL A 150 -11.03 7.66 -21.06
N GLU A 151 -12.33 7.84 -21.31
CA GLU A 151 -13.30 8.09 -20.24
C GLU A 151 -13.58 6.80 -19.45
N PRO A 152 -13.72 6.88 -18.11
CA PRO A 152 -14.14 5.72 -17.33
C PRO A 152 -15.56 5.29 -17.73
N PRO A 153 -15.91 4.00 -17.51
CA PRO A 153 -17.28 3.55 -17.63
C PRO A 153 -18.24 4.35 -16.75
N GLU A 154 -19.51 4.43 -17.14
CA GLU A 154 -20.51 5.18 -16.37
C GLU A 154 -20.62 4.64 -14.93
N GLY A 155 -20.57 5.55 -13.96
CA GLY A 155 -20.63 5.22 -12.53
C GLY A 155 -19.28 4.88 -11.88
N PHE A 156 -18.20 4.71 -12.65
CA PHE A 156 -16.86 4.49 -12.11
C PHE A 156 -16.22 5.82 -11.73
N ILE A 157 -15.64 5.87 -10.53
CA ILE A 157 -14.97 7.04 -9.97
C ILE A 157 -13.53 6.71 -9.59
N SER A 158 -12.69 7.73 -9.45
CA SER A 158 -11.28 7.54 -9.07
C SER A 158 -11.11 7.00 -7.65
N ASP A 159 -10.00 6.31 -7.38
CA ASP A 159 -9.63 5.87 -6.01
C ASP A 159 -9.68 7.02 -4.99
N LYS A 160 -9.20 8.20 -5.39
CA LYS A 160 -9.20 9.40 -4.55
C LYS A 160 -10.62 9.78 -4.14
N GLU A 161 -11.57 9.72 -5.06
CA GLU A 161 -12.95 10.09 -4.80
C GLU A 161 -13.63 9.06 -3.89
N ILE A 162 -13.41 7.77 -4.15
CA ILE A 162 -13.89 6.68 -3.30
C ILE A 162 -13.40 6.87 -1.86
N LEU A 163 -12.09 7.07 -1.68
CA LEU A 163 -11.49 7.28 -0.36
C LEU A 163 -11.99 8.56 0.33
N SER A 164 -12.26 9.62 -0.44
CA SER A 164 -12.81 10.86 0.10
C SER A 164 -14.22 10.66 0.65
N ARG A 165 -15.08 9.94 -0.10
CA ARG A 165 -16.46 9.61 0.35
C ARG A 165 -16.45 8.69 1.56
N ILE A 166 -15.57 7.69 1.59
CA ILE A 166 -15.39 6.80 2.75
C ILE A 166 -14.95 7.62 3.97
N LEU A 167 -13.97 8.50 3.81
CA LEU A 167 -13.45 9.33 4.91
C LEU A 167 -14.53 10.24 5.50
N GLU A 168 -15.35 10.87 4.65
CA GLU A 168 -16.49 11.71 5.09
C GLU A 168 -17.46 10.88 5.93
N LYS A 169 -17.87 9.70 5.46
CA LYS A 169 -18.79 8.83 6.19
C LYS A 169 -18.21 8.29 7.50
N VAL A 170 -16.92 7.93 7.52
CA VAL A 170 -16.24 7.52 8.76
C VAL A 170 -16.23 8.65 9.78
N ARG A 171 -16.02 9.90 9.36
CA ARG A 171 -16.08 11.08 10.26
C ARG A 171 -17.48 11.31 10.80
N GLU A 172 -18.51 11.24 9.95
CA GLU A 172 -19.91 11.36 10.38
C GLU A 172 -20.27 10.29 11.43
N ILE A 173 -19.85 9.04 11.22
CA ILE A 173 -20.13 7.93 12.15
C ILE A 173 -19.40 8.15 13.48
N LYS A 174 -18.13 8.56 13.46
CA LYS A 174 -17.36 8.85 14.68
C LYS A 174 -17.98 9.99 15.50
N GLN A 175 -18.36 11.09 14.86
CA GLN A 175 -19.02 12.22 15.54
C GLN A 175 -20.35 11.84 16.20
N LYS A 176 -21.10 10.89 15.63
CA LYS A 176 -22.34 10.39 16.23
C LYS A 176 -22.06 9.49 17.43
N GLY A 177 -21.00 8.69 17.38
CA GLY A 177 -20.57 7.83 18.48
C GLY A 177 -20.03 8.60 19.68
N ASP A 178 -19.34 9.73 19.46
CA ASP A 178 -18.79 10.57 20.54
C ASP A 178 -19.86 11.46 21.23
N ASN A 179 -21.03 11.64 20.60
CA ASN A 179 -22.17 12.43 21.11
C ASN A 179 -23.26 11.56 21.78
N GLN A 180 -23.03 10.25 21.94
CA GLN A 180 -23.87 9.32 22.71
C GLN A 180 -23.19 8.94 24.02
#